data_AF-A0A844IR73-F1
#
_entry.id   AF-A0A844IR73-F1
#
_cell.length_a   1.000
_cell.length_b   1.000
_cell.length_c   1.000
_cell.angle_alpha   90.00
_cell.angle_beta   90.00
_cell.angle_gamma   90.00
#
_symmetry.space_group_name_H-M   'P 1'
#
loop_
_entity.id
_entity.type
_entity.pdbx_description
1 polymer ?
#
loop_
_entity_poly.entity_id
_entity_poly.type
_entity_poly.pdbx_seq_one_letter_code
_entity_poly.pdbx_strand_id
1 'polypeptide(L)'
;MSKLILEIPDQVTEGLRLPPDERLHRIRTELAIRLYQKGILSFGKARELSQLSKWEFHELLGQENIDRSYDLEELETDLETLEILS
;
A
#
# COMPACT_ATOMS: atom_id res chain seq x y z
N MET A 1 -6.54 -9.36 -17.11
CA MET A 1 -5.85 -8.99 -15.85
C MET A 1 -4.45 -9.57 -15.90
N SER A 2 -3.41 -8.73 -16.02
CA SER A 2 -2.02 -9.18 -15.88
C SER A 2 -1.66 -9.24 -14.40
N LYS A 3 -0.92 -10.27 -13.99
CA LYS A 3 -0.42 -10.41 -12.62
C LYS A 3 1.05 -10.03 -12.60
N LEU A 4 1.44 -9.14 -11.68
CA LEU A 4 2.84 -8.86 -11.38
C LEU A 4 3.31 -9.83 -10.29
N ILE A 5 4.48 -10.44 -10.48
CA ILE A 5 5.10 -11.34 -9.51
C ILE A 5 6.42 -10.71 -9.06
N LEU A 6 6.58 -10.54 -7.75
CA LEU A 6 7.84 -10.14 -7.13
C LEU A 6 8.44 -11.37 -6.45
N GLU A 7 9.60 -11.80 -6.93
CA GLU A 7 10.35 -12.89 -6.32
C GLU A 7 11.42 -12.33 -5.38
N ILE A 8 11.47 -12.86 -4.16
CA ILE A 8 12.48 -12.50 -3.17
C ILE A 8 13.34 -13.74 -2.94
N PRO A 9 14.67 -13.68 -3.18
CA PRO A 9 15.55 -14.82 -3.00
C PRO A 9 15.54 -15.36 -1.56
N ASP A 10 15.71 -16.67 -1.39
CA ASP A 10 15.70 -17.32 -0.08
C ASP A 10 16.70 -16.71 0.90
N GLN A 11 17.91 -16.38 0.44
CA GLN A 11 18.93 -15.72 1.26
C GLN A 11 18.45 -14.39 1.86
N VAL A 12 17.61 -13.65 1.12
CA VAL A 12 17.01 -12.39 1.61
C VAL A 12 15.86 -12.69 2.57
N THR A 13 15.04 -13.70 2.30
CA THR A 13 13.92 -14.07 3.18
C THR A 13 14.39 -14.66 4.51
N GLU A 14 15.50 -15.39 4.53
CA GLU A 14 16.17 -15.89 5.73
C GLU A 14 16.71 -14.75 6.62
N GLY A 15 17.11 -13.63 6.01
CA GLY A 15 17.54 -12.43 6.71
C GLY A 15 16.42 -11.67 7.42
N LEU A 16 15.14 -11.99 7.14
CA LEU A 16 14.00 -11.36 7.79
C LEU A 16 13.87 -11.84 9.23
N ARG A 17 13.96 -10.90 10.17
CA ARG A 17 13.72 -11.14 11.61
C ARG A 17 12.23 -11.19 11.93
N LEU A 18 11.50 -12.03 11.19
CA LEU A 18 10.05 -12.22 11.29
C LEU A 18 9.71 -13.72 11.23
N PRO A 19 8.67 -14.17 11.96
CA PRO A 19 8.12 -15.52 11.83
C PRO A 19 7.77 -15.85 10.36
N PRO A 20 8.09 -17.05 9.85
CA PRO A 20 7.88 -17.39 8.44
C PRO A 20 6.45 -17.17 7.92
N ASP A 21 5.46 -17.44 8.77
CA ASP A 21 4.02 -17.28 8.54
C ASP A 21 3.59 -15.80 8.44
N GLU A 22 4.31 -14.88 9.08
CA GLU A 22 4.01 -13.45 9.04
C GLU A 22 4.72 -12.70 7.90
N ARG A 23 5.84 -13.23 7.39
CA ARG A 23 6.72 -12.54 6.42
C ARG A 23 5.96 -11.96 5.24
N LEU A 24 5.14 -12.77 4.57
CA LEU A 24 4.44 -12.34 3.36
C LEU A 24 3.46 -11.20 3.66
N HIS A 25 2.72 -11.30 4.77
CA HIS A 25 1.79 -10.26 5.18
C HIS A 25 2.55 -8.96 5.50
N ARG A 26 3.61 -9.04 6.32
CA ARG A 26 4.43 -7.87 6.68
C ARG A 26 5.04 -7.20 5.45
N ILE A 27 5.71 -7.94 4.56
CA ILE A 27 6.32 -7.38 3.34
C ILE A 27 5.28 -6.69 2.47
N ARG A 28 4.10 -7.30 2.30
CA ARG A 28 3.02 -6.73 1.50
C ARG A 28 2.50 -5.43 2.09
N THR A 29 2.36 -5.38 3.42
CA THR A 29 1.95 -4.20 4.17
C THR A 29 2.99 -3.08 4.04
N GLU A 30 4.28 -3.38 4.25
CA GLU A 30 5.38 -2.42 4.05
C GLU A 30 5.43 -1.86 2.62
N LEU A 31 5.24 -2.74 1.62
CA LEU A 31 5.19 -2.34 0.22
C LEU A 31 4.00 -1.42 -0.06
N ALA A 32 2.81 -1.77 0.42
CA ALA A 32 1.60 -0.95 0.28
C ALA A 32 1.79 0.44 0.89
N ILE A 33 2.30 0.50 2.10
CA ILE A 33 2.64 1.75 2.80
C ILE A 33 3.60 2.58 1.95
N ARG A 34 4.70 1.98 1.48
CA ARG A 34 5.74 2.74 0.78
C ARG A 34 5.26 3.26 -0.58
N LEU A 35 4.44 2.49 -1.29
CA LEU A 35 3.85 2.91 -2.55
C LEU A 35 2.82 4.03 -2.35
N TYR A 36 2.04 3.99 -1.26
CA TYR A 36 1.15 5.08 -0.86
C TYR A 36 1.91 6.36 -0.54
N GLN A 37 2.93 6.27 0.34
CA GLN A 37 3.81 7.39 0.69
C GLN A 37 4.47 8.09 -0.51
N LYS A 38 4.66 7.35 -1.60
CA LYS A 38 5.29 7.84 -2.82
C LYS A 38 4.29 8.37 -3.85
N GLY A 39 2.99 8.37 -3.56
CA GLY A 39 1.94 8.75 -4.53
C GLY A 39 1.78 7.75 -5.68
N ILE A 40 2.41 6.56 -5.61
CA ILE A 40 2.36 5.55 -6.68
C ILE A 40 1.05 4.77 -6.62
N LEU A 41 0.55 4.51 -5.40
CA LEU A 41 -0.76 3.90 -5.18
C LEU A 41 -1.66 4.88 -4.43
N SER A 42 -2.91 4.96 -4.89
CA SER A 42 -3.96 5.61 -4.10
C SER A 42 -4.22 4.85 -2.79
N PHE A 43 -4.88 5.49 -1.83
CA PHE A 43 -5.23 4.90 -0.54
C PHE A 43 -6.02 3.61 -0.73
N GLY A 44 -7.01 3.64 -1.63
CA GLY A 44 -7.83 2.48 -1.96
C GLY A 44 -7.00 1.30 -2.48
N LYS A 45 -6.03 1.56 -3.35
CA LYS A 45 -5.17 0.53 -3.95
C LYS A 45 -4.07 0.04 -3.02
N ALA A 46 -3.47 0.92 -2.22
CA ALA A 46 -2.52 0.53 -1.19
C ALA A 46 -3.19 -0.36 -0.13
N ARG A 47 -4.40 0.01 0.32
CA ARG A 47 -5.22 -0.81 1.21
C ARG A 47 -5.59 -2.16 0.60
N GLU A 48 -5.97 -2.18 -0.67
CA GLU A 48 -6.25 -3.43 -1.40
C GLU A 48 -5.01 -4.33 -1.42
N LEU A 49 -3.83 -3.75 -1.69
CA LEU A 49 -2.56 -4.47 -1.64
C LEU A 49 -2.25 -4.98 -0.23
N SER A 50 -2.43 -4.18 0.82
CA SER A 50 -2.14 -4.62 2.20
C SER A 50 -3.13 -5.67 2.73
N GLN A 51 -4.27 -5.86 2.06
CA GLN A 51 -5.38 -6.71 2.52
C GLN A 51 -5.97 -6.30 3.87
N LEU A 52 -5.84 -5.02 4.22
CA LEU A 52 -6.39 -4.47 5.47
C LEU A 52 -7.76 -3.83 5.22
N SER A 53 -8.57 -3.77 6.28
CA SER A 53 -9.76 -2.92 6.27
C SER A 53 -9.37 -1.44 6.22
N LYS A 54 -10.35 -0.58 5.92
CA LYS A 54 -10.12 0.88 5.87
C LYS A 54 -9.60 1.41 7.21
N TRP A 55 -10.18 0.95 8.32
CA TRP A 55 -9.80 1.39 9.66
C TRP A 55 -8.41 0.90 10.06
N GLU A 56 -8.09 -0.37 9.81
CA GLU A 56 -6.76 -0.93 10.09
C GLU A 56 -5.67 -0.21 9.28
N PHE A 57 -5.94 0.10 8.02
CA PHE A 57 -4.96 0.82 7.20
C PHE A 57 -4.78 2.27 7.67
N HIS A 58 -5.85 2.96 8.07
CA HIS A 58 -5.73 4.30 8.65
C HIS A 58 -4.93 4.31 9.95
N GLU A 59 -5.19 3.35 10.83
CA GLU A 59 -4.47 3.19 12.09
C GLU A 59 -2.98 2.94 11.84
N LEU A 60 -2.67 2.03 10.92
CA LEU A 60 -1.31 1.72 10.50
C LEU A 60 -0.55 2.95 9.97
N LEU A 61 -1.18 3.75 9.10
CA LEU A 61 -0.56 5.00 8.63
C LEU A 61 -0.24 5.97 9.77
N GLY A 62 -1.11 6.02 10.80
CA GLY A 62 -0.87 6.81 12.00
C GLY A 62 0.30 6.29 12.83
N GLN A 63 0.38 4.98 13.03
CA GLN A 63 1.46 4.33 13.78
C GLN A 63 2.83 4.53 13.11
N GLU A 64 2.87 4.49 11.78
CA GLU A 64 4.07 4.71 10.97
C GLU A 64 4.41 6.20 10.73
N ASN A 65 3.69 7.14 11.38
CA ASN A 65 3.84 8.59 11.23
C ASN A 65 3.85 9.06 9.77
N ILE A 66 2.91 8.51 8.99
CA ILE A 66 2.81 8.80 7.58
C ILE A 66 1.89 9.98 7.39
N ASP A 67 2.47 11.09 6.97
CA ASP A 67 1.70 12.28 6.64
C ASP A 67 0.67 11.94 5.57
N ARG A 68 -0.59 12.10 5.96
CA ARG A 68 -1.74 12.06 5.08
C ARG A 68 -1.71 13.33 4.24
N SER A 69 -0.81 13.40 3.27
CA SER A 69 -0.79 14.49 2.27
C SER A 69 -1.95 14.30 1.27
N TYR A 70 -3.15 14.05 1.80
CA TYR A 70 -4.27 13.36 1.17
C TYR A 70 -5.51 14.24 1.00
N ASP A 71 -5.30 15.47 0.54
CA ASP A 71 -6.39 16.33 0.07
C ASP A 71 -6.22 16.78 -1.39
N LEU A 72 -5.03 16.63 -2.00
CA LEU A 72 -4.76 17.18 -3.34
C LEU A 72 -4.77 16.13 -4.44
N GLU A 73 -4.03 15.02 -4.29
CA GLU A 73 -3.95 13.99 -5.35
C GLU A 73 -5.23 13.12 -5.44
N GLU A 74 -5.90 12.85 -4.31
CA GLU A 74 -7.19 12.13 -4.32
C GLU A 74 -8.30 13.02 -4.92
N LEU A 75 -8.24 14.35 -4.68
CA LEU A 75 -9.12 15.33 -5.33
C LEU A 75 -8.84 15.41 -6.83
N GLU A 76 -7.57 15.45 -7.27
CA GLU A 76 -7.23 15.46 -8.70
C GLU A 76 -7.70 14.18 -9.40
N THR A 77 -7.52 13.01 -8.76
CA THR A 77 -7.96 11.73 -9.34
C THR A 77 -9.49 11.64 -9.42
N ASP A 78 -10.21 12.14 -8.41
CA ASP A 78 -11.67 12.21 -8.43
C ASP A 78 -12.17 13.22 -9.48
N LEU A 79 -11.50 14.37 -9.63
CA LEU A 79 -11.81 15.36 -10.67
C LEU A 79 -11.58 14.80 -12.08
N GLU A 80 -10.46 14.12 -12.32
CA GLU A 80 -10.20 13.44 -13.59
C GLU A 80 -11.26 12.37 -13.88
N THR A 81 -11.66 11.60 -12.87
CA THR A 81 -12.72 10.59 -13.00
C THR A 81 -14.07 11.22 -13.37
N LEU A 82 -14.39 12.39 -12.82
CA LEU A 82 -15.62 13.13 -13.15
C LEU A 82 -15.59 13.77 -14.54
N GLU A 83 -14.45 14.29 -15.00
CA GLU A 83 -14.29 14.82 -16.36
C GLU A 83 -14.42 13.74 -17.44
N ILE A 84 -13.96 12.52 -17.17
CA ILE A 84 -14.08 11.39 -18.11
C ILE A 84 -15.54 10.91 -18.24
N LEU A 85 -16.38 11.17 -17.23
CA LEU A 85 -17.77 10.75 -17.18
C LEU A 85 -18.78 11.84 -17.62
N SER A 86 -18.31 13.06 -17.89
CA SER A 86 -19.10 14.18 -18.45
C SER A 86 -19.02 14.26 -19.97
#